data_AF-A0A2V6T6A3-F1
#
_entry.id   AF-A0A2V6T6A3-F1
#
_cell.length_a   1.000
_cell.length_b   1.000
_cell.length_c   1.000
_cell.angle_alpha   90.00
_cell.angle_beta   90.00
_cell.angle_gamma   90.00
#
_symmetry.space_group_name_H-M   'P 1'
#
loop_
_entity.id
_entity.type
_entity.pdbx_description
1 polymer ?
#
loop_
_entity_poly.entity_id
_entity_poly.type
_entity_poly.pdbx_seq_one_letter_code
_entity_poly.pdbx_strand_id
1 'polypeptide(L)'
;TSATSPADRFTFVVTQSTSKCIATQPTLTGSNGSTWVDMNAGLSISFTPGADGYAILGGNADLWTANTGFNQDMGIAVTGTGFPTSAGQPEAWKESGGFAGTFSPNAAFVQTVIPVTGGQAYTARLVWKANKADSGSIYAGAGPINGTFSETCVNFRLVTSLPSVVAKSSTNQFHLINSNGSAWQDMDTTNLGLAFTPTAAGVILVSGNSDLWTSTKGFNQDIGISISGGGYPTTAGQPETWKESGGFGGTFSPNAAFVQGSFGVSSGTTYTVKLQWARPSRR
;
A
#
# COMPACT_ATOMS: atom_id res chain seq x y z
N THR A 1 -6.16 34.05 37.33
CA THR A 1 -6.40 33.18 36.18
C THR A 1 -5.59 33.72 35.02
N SER A 2 -4.49 33.06 34.66
CA SER A 2 -3.64 33.55 33.57
C SER A 2 -4.39 33.47 32.24
N ALA A 3 -4.20 34.48 31.39
CA ALA A 3 -4.81 34.54 30.07
C ALA A 3 -4.27 33.41 29.18
N THR A 4 -5.16 32.71 28.50
CA THR A 4 -4.81 31.70 27.49
C THR A 4 -3.95 32.33 26.40
N SER A 5 -2.74 31.81 26.18
CA SER A 5 -1.81 32.28 25.16
C SER A 5 -2.04 31.54 23.82
N PRO A 6 -1.54 32.05 22.69
CA PRO A 6 -1.55 31.29 21.42
C PRO A 6 -0.84 29.92 21.51
N ALA A 7 0.05 29.73 22.50
CA ALA A 7 0.69 28.44 22.77
C ALA A 7 -0.24 27.43 23.48
N ASP A 8 -1.38 27.86 24.03
CA ASP A 8 -2.42 26.97 24.59
C ASP A 8 -3.37 26.42 23.50
N ARG A 9 -3.09 26.69 22.22
CA ARG A 9 -3.89 26.23 21.06
C ARG A 9 -3.23 25.10 20.25
N PHE A 10 -2.27 24.38 20.81
CA PHE A 10 -1.86 23.11 20.21
C PHE A 10 -2.94 22.06 20.48
N THR A 11 -3.90 21.96 19.58
CA THR A 11 -4.74 20.75 19.52
C THR A 11 -3.85 19.65 18.98
N PHE A 12 -3.26 18.86 19.87
CA PHE A 12 -2.63 17.61 19.47
C PHE A 12 -3.71 16.77 18.79
N VAL A 13 -3.60 16.58 17.47
CA VAL A 13 -4.42 15.58 16.78
C VAL A 13 -4.06 14.25 17.41
N VAL A 14 -5.01 13.62 18.11
CA VAL A 14 -4.81 12.29 18.69
C VAL A 14 -4.70 11.31 17.53
N THR A 15 -3.49 11.07 17.05
CA THR A 15 -3.22 9.98 16.11
C THR A 15 -3.11 8.68 16.90
N GLN A 16 -4.14 7.84 16.81
CA GLN A 16 -4.04 6.46 17.24
C GLN A 16 -3.31 5.68 16.15
N SER A 17 -2.17 5.08 16.48
CA SER A 17 -1.45 4.18 15.58
C SER A 17 -1.23 2.84 16.28
N THR A 18 -1.42 1.74 15.57
CA THR A 18 -1.19 0.40 16.11
C THR A 18 -0.83 -0.53 14.97
N SER A 19 0.08 -1.47 15.27
CA SER A 19 0.40 -2.59 14.38
C SER A 19 0.22 -3.90 15.12
N LYS A 20 -0.17 -4.93 14.39
CA LYS A 20 -0.20 -6.32 14.85
C LYS A 20 0.62 -7.15 13.89
N CYS A 21 1.62 -7.84 14.43
CA CYS A 21 2.59 -8.61 13.64
C CYS A 21 2.71 -10.03 14.18
N ILE A 22 3.04 -10.96 13.29
CA ILE A 22 3.41 -12.33 13.61
C ILE A 22 4.73 -12.67 12.92
N ALA A 23 5.51 -13.56 13.52
CA ALA A 23 6.73 -14.14 12.95
C ALA A 23 6.62 -15.67 12.73
N THR A 24 5.39 -16.19 12.77
CA THR A 24 5.04 -17.54 12.33
C THR A 24 4.80 -17.55 10.81
N GLN A 25 4.73 -18.73 10.19
CA GLN A 25 4.41 -18.87 8.77
C GLN A 25 2.97 -19.40 8.56
N PRO A 26 1.95 -18.53 8.42
CA PRO A 26 0.62 -18.95 7.97
C PRO A 26 0.70 -19.75 6.67
N THR A 27 -0.19 -20.74 6.54
CA THR A 27 -0.33 -21.58 5.35
C THR A 27 -1.80 -21.68 4.99
N LEU A 28 -2.12 -21.48 3.70
CA LEU A 28 -3.44 -21.72 3.15
C LEU A 28 -3.34 -22.82 2.08
N THR A 29 -4.07 -23.92 2.28
CA THR A 29 -4.14 -25.04 1.34
C THR A 29 -5.51 -25.10 0.66
N GLY A 30 -5.55 -25.49 -0.61
CA GLY A 30 -6.80 -25.73 -1.33
C GLY A 30 -7.60 -24.45 -1.60
N SER A 31 -6.90 -23.34 -1.88
CA SER A 31 -7.55 -22.09 -2.25
C SER A 31 -8.37 -22.28 -3.53
N ASN A 32 -9.65 -21.90 -3.50
CA ASN A 32 -10.52 -21.96 -4.68
C ASN A 32 -10.29 -20.80 -5.67
N GLY A 33 -9.41 -19.86 -5.33
CA GLY A 33 -9.09 -18.70 -6.18
C GLY A 33 -10.04 -17.52 -6.07
N SER A 34 -11.12 -17.63 -5.31
CA SER A 34 -12.19 -16.61 -5.23
C SER A 34 -12.53 -16.18 -3.81
N THR A 35 -12.45 -17.10 -2.84
CA THR A 35 -12.79 -16.82 -1.45
C THR A 35 -11.58 -16.28 -0.71
N TRP A 36 -11.73 -15.06 -0.18
CA TRP A 36 -10.79 -14.47 0.75
C TRP A 36 -10.91 -15.11 2.13
N VAL A 37 -9.78 -15.47 2.74
CA VAL A 37 -9.73 -16.02 4.09
C VAL A 37 -8.84 -15.17 4.98
N ASP A 38 -9.13 -15.13 6.28
CA ASP A 38 -8.25 -14.48 7.26
C ASP A 38 -6.88 -15.16 7.25
N MET A 39 -5.81 -14.38 7.14
CA MET A 39 -4.44 -14.94 7.07
C MET A 39 -4.02 -15.53 8.42
N ASN A 40 -4.34 -14.84 9.52
CA ASN A 40 -4.09 -15.30 10.88
C ASN A 40 -4.95 -14.49 11.87
N ALA A 41 -5.43 -15.12 12.95
CA ALA A 41 -6.20 -14.43 13.97
C ALA A 41 -5.44 -13.29 14.68
N GLY A 42 -4.10 -13.38 14.76
CA GLY A 42 -3.23 -12.34 15.29
C GLY A 42 -3.08 -11.12 14.39
N LEU A 43 -3.55 -11.18 13.14
CA LEU A 43 -3.48 -10.09 12.15
C LEU A 43 -4.82 -9.37 12.03
N SER A 44 -5.35 -8.95 13.17
CA SER A 44 -6.62 -8.21 13.29
C SER A 44 -6.49 -7.02 14.22
N ILE A 45 -7.03 -5.87 13.79
CA ILE A 45 -7.08 -4.64 14.58
C ILE A 45 -8.52 -4.19 14.69
N SER A 46 -9.01 -4.06 15.93
CA SER A 46 -10.31 -3.43 16.21
C SER A 46 -10.12 -2.04 16.77
N PHE A 47 -10.94 -1.08 16.34
CA PHE A 47 -10.85 0.31 16.75
C PHE A 47 -12.22 1.00 16.73
N THR A 48 -12.35 2.08 17.51
CA THR A 48 -13.54 2.94 17.57
C THR A 48 -13.06 4.38 17.57
N PRO A 49 -13.21 5.13 16.47
CA PRO A 49 -12.75 6.52 16.42
C PRO A 49 -13.66 7.39 17.30
N GLY A 50 -13.08 8.38 17.98
CA GLY A 50 -13.87 9.31 18.82
C GLY A 50 -14.65 10.36 18.03
N ALA A 51 -14.29 10.57 16.77
CA ALA A 51 -14.90 11.53 15.85
C ALA A 51 -14.79 11.01 14.41
N ASP A 52 -15.53 11.62 13.48
CA ASP A 52 -15.42 11.32 12.06
C ASP A 52 -14.00 11.60 11.54
N GLY A 53 -13.56 10.81 10.57
CA GLY A 53 -12.23 10.96 10.00
C GLY A 53 -11.88 9.87 9.00
N TYR A 54 -10.59 9.57 8.91
CA TYR A 54 -10.04 8.55 8.02
C TYR A 54 -9.18 7.56 8.79
N ALA A 55 -9.27 6.29 8.42
CA ALA A 55 -8.32 5.27 8.83
C ALA A 55 -7.41 4.92 7.64
N ILE A 56 -6.11 5.05 7.85
CA ILE A 56 -5.08 4.56 6.93
C ILE A 56 -4.73 3.15 7.39
N LEU A 57 -5.07 2.17 6.57
CA LEU A 57 -4.84 0.76 6.83
C LEU A 57 -3.76 0.26 5.88
N GLY A 58 -2.82 -0.51 6.40
CA GLY A 58 -1.82 -1.20 5.59
C GLY A 58 -1.60 -2.62 6.05
N GLY A 59 -0.93 -3.40 5.22
CA GLY A 59 -0.47 -4.72 5.58
C GLY A 59 0.68 -5.17 4.70
N ASN A 60 1.58 -5.96 5.28
CA ASN A 60 2.74 -6.51 4.58
C ASN A 60 2.88 -8.00 4.88
N ALA A 61 3.36 -8.74 3.88
CA ALA A 61 3.72 -10.14 4.00
C ALA A 61 4.76 -10.49 2.92
N ASP A 62 5.66 -11.43 3.20
CA ASP A 62 6.45 -12.09 2.16
C ASP A 62 5.72 -13.35 1.72
N LEU A 63 5.18 -13.37 0.50
CA LEU A 63 4.27 -14.42 0.04
C LEU A 63 4.94 -15.34 -0.98
N TRP A 64 4.66 -16.65 -0.92
CA TRP A 64 5.11 -17.62 -1.92
C TRP A 64 4.16 -18.80 -2.06
N THR A 65 4.27 -19.53 -3.17
CA THR A 65 3.50 -20.74 -3.48
C THR A 65 4.38 -21.99 -3.49
N ALA A 66 3.79 -23.13 -3.10
CA ALA A 66 4.40 -24.45 -3.31
C ALA A 66 4.48 -24.84 -4.79
N ASN A 67 3.57 -24.30 -5.61
CA ASN A 67 3.42 -24.63 -7.03
C ASN A 67 3.80 -23.44 -7.91
N THR A 68 4.47 -23.71 -9.04
CA THR A 68 4.67 -22.70 -10.09
C THR A 68 3.35 -22.36 -10.78
N GLY A 69 3.28 -21.17 -11.37
CA GLY A 69 2.13 -20.71 -12.15
C GLY A 69 1.01 -20.11 -11.31
N PHE A 70 1.25 -19.84 -10.03
CA PHE A 70 0.29 -19.22 -9.11
C PHE A 70 0.89 -17.95 -8.49
N ASN A 71 0.01 -17.00 -8.23
CA ASN A 71 0.30 -15.79 -7.45
C ASN A 71 -0.56 -15.79 -6.19
N GLN A 72 -0.21 -14.92 -5.23
CA GLN A 72 -0.95 -14.81 -3.98
C GLN A 72 -1.55 -13.41 -3.89
N ASP A 73 -2.86 -13.33 -3.68
CA ASP A 73 -3.51 -12.06 -3.43
C ASP A 73 -3.55 -11.80 -1.93
N MET A 74 -3.22 -10.59 -1.52
CA MET A 74 -3.31 -10.11 -0.14
C MET A 74 -4.17 -8.86 -0.08
N GLY A 75 -5.06 -8.77 0.89
CA GLY A 75 -5.99 -7.66 1.03
C GLY A 75 -6.29 -7.29 2.47
N ILE A 76 -6.98 -6.16 2.61
CA ILE A 76 -7.46 -5.63 3.89
C ILE A 76 -8.98 -5.73 3.90
N ALA A 77 -9.51 -6.71 4.63
CA ALA A 77 -10.95 -6.81 4.86
C ALA A 77 -11.34 -5.92 6.04
N VAL A 78 -12.45 -5.20 5.89
CA VAL A 78 -12.98 -4.33 6.96
C VAL A 78 -14.42 -4.73 7.25
N THR A 79 -14.74 -4.81 8.54
CA THR A 79 -16.12 -4.98 9.03
C THR A 79 -16.46 -3.83 9.96
N GLY A 80 -17.69 -3.33 9.87
CA GLY A 80 -18.18 -2.19 10.63
C GLY A 80 -19.22 -1.43 9.82
N THR A 81 -19.66 -0.28 10.33
CA THR A 81 -20.67 0.54 9.65
C THR A 81 -20.20 0.94 8.24
N GLY A 82 -20.91 0.48 7.22
CA GLY A 82 -20.61 0.77 5.80
C GLY A 82 -19.60 -0.18 5.14
N PHE A 83 -19.09 -1.20 5.85
CA PHE A 83 -18.10 -2.14 5.34
C PHE A 83 -18.57 -3.61 5.49
N PRO A 84 -18.25 -4.51 4.54
CA PRO A 84 -17.43 -4.24 3.36
C PRO A 84 -18.18 -3.39 2.31
N THR A 85 -17.45 -2.57 1.55
CA THR A 85 -18.05 -1.75 0.48
C THR A 85 -18.54 -2.60 -0.68
N SER A 86 -17.89 -3.75 -0.92
CA SER A 86 -18.28 -4.75 -1.91
C SER A 86 -18.35 -6.12 -1.26
N ALA A 87 -19.51 -6.76 -1.31
CA ALA A 87 -19.72 -8.06 -0.67
C ALA A 87 -18.71 -9.10 -1.20
N GLY A 88 -18.05 -9.80 -0.27
CA GLY A 88 -17.05 -10.84 -0.59
C GLY A 88 -15.70 -10.31 -1.07
N GLN A 89 -15.46 -9.00 -1.06
CA GLN A 89 -14.16 -8.41 -1.40
C GLN A 89 -13.57 -7.63 -0.21
N PRO A 90 -12.23 -7.59 -0.08
CA PRO A 90 -11.56 -6.65 0.80
C PRO A 90 -11.67 -5.22 0.24
N GLU A 91 -11.41 -4.23 1.09
CA GLU A 91 -11.45 -2.80 0.71
C GLU A 91 -10.29 -2.39 -0.21
N ALA A 92 -9.19 -3.15 -0.13
CA ALA A 92 -8.13 -3.13 -1.12
C ALA A 92 -7.43 -4.47 -1.12
N TRP A 93 -6.87 -4.82 -2.26
CA TRP A 93 -5.99 -5.97 -2.39
C TRP A 93 -4.90 -5.72 -3.42
N LYS A 94 -3.88 -6.57 -3.34
CA LYS A 94 -2.69 -6.57 -4.18
C LYS A 94 -2.32 -7.99 -4.54
N GLU A 95 -1.83 -8.20 -5.75
CA GLU A 95 -1.29 -9.49 -6.19
C GLU A 95 0.23 -9.52 -5.99
N SER A 96 0.67 -10.46 -5.18
CA SER A 96 2.08 -10.81 -5.00
C SER A 96 2.53 -11.83 -6.03
N GLY A 97 3.75 -11.65 -6.52
CA GLY A 97 4.32 -12.45 -7.60
C GLY A 97 4.72 -13.84 -7.17
N GLY A 98 5.42 -14.54 -8.05
CA GLY A 98 5.81 -15.94 -7.86
C GLY A 98 5.39 -16.87 -8.98
N PHE A 99 4.66 -16.36 -9.99
CA PHE A 99 4.21 -17.15 -11.14
C PHE A 99 5.30 -18.05 -11.77
N ALA A 100 6.55 -17.58 -11.82
CA ALA A 100 7.67 -18.33 -12.42
C ALA A 100 8.59 -19.05 -11.41
N GLY A 101 8.38 -18.91 -10.11
CA GLY A 101 9.29 -19.45 -9.09
C GLY A 101 8.56 -20.14 -7.93
N THR A 102 8.94 -21.39 -7.62
CA THR A 102 8.58 -22.02 -6.35
C THR A 102 9.51 -21.54 -5.25
N PHE A 103 9.04 -21.50 -4.00
CA PHE A 103 9.87 -21.13 -2.83
C PHE A 103 10.60 -19.79 -2.99
N SER A 104 9.96 -18.81 -3.63
CA SER A 104 10.50 -17.49 -3.87
C SER A 104 9.60 -16.44 -3.20
N PRO A 105 9.82 -16.15 -1.91
CA PRO A 105 9.05 -15.13 -1.20
C PRO A 105 9.13 -13.79 -1.91
N ASN A 106 7.96 -13.24 -2.23
CA ASN A 106 7.80 -11.93 -2.80
C ASN A 106 7.20 -10.98 -1.75
N ALA A 107 7.90 -9.90 -1.45
CA ALA A 107 7.45 -8.90 -0.49
C ALA A 107 6.27 -8.13 -1.07
N ALA A 108 5.12 -8.22 -0.41
CA ALA A 108 3.90 -7.52 -0.82
C ALA A 108 3.49 -6.50 0.24
N PHE A 109 2.94 -5.38 -0.24
CA PHE A 109 2.34 -4.36 0.62
C PHE A 109 1.01 -3.89 0.04
N VAL A 110 -0.04 -3.92 0.86
CA VAL A 110 -1.36 -3.35 0.54
C VAL A 110 -1.62 -2.15 1.44
N GLN A 111 -2.19 -1.08 0.88
CA GLN A 111 -2.66 0.07 1.66
C GLN A 111 -4.00 0.54 1.14
N THR A 112 -4.88 0.94 2.05
CA THR A 112 -6.12 1.64 1.72
C THR A 112 -6.40 2.75 2.74
N VAL A 113 -7.24 3.70 2.33
CA VAL A 113 -7.74 4.77 3.19
C VAL A 113 -9.25 4.67 3.17
N ILE A 114 -9.86 4.51 4.34
CA ILE A 114 -11.31 4.41 4.48
C ILE A 114 -11.87 5.57 5.32
N PRO A 115 -13.05 6.12 4.98
CA PRO A 115 -13.77 7.02 5.87
C PRO A 115 -14.31 6.24 7.07
N VAL A 116 -14.28 6.86 8.24
CA VAL A 116 -14.79 6.26 9.49
C VAL A 116 -15.63 7.27 10.27
N THR A 117 -16.66 6.77 10.94
CA THR A 117 -17.63 7.57 11.70
C THR A 117 -17.37 7.45 13.20
N GLY A 118 -17.40 8.58 13.90
CA GLY A 118 -17.20 8.66 15.35
C GLY A 118 -18.16 7.75 16.12
N GLY A 119 -17.64 7.06 17.14
CA GLY A 119 -18.38 6.16 18.02
C GLY A 119 -18.72 4.79 17.41
N GLN A 120 -18.38 4.53 16.14
CA GLN A 120 -18.65 3.26 15.49
C GLN A 120 -17.47 2.29 15.59
N ALA A 121 -17.73 1.02 15.83
CA ALA A 121 -16.68 0.01 15.90
C ALA A 121 -16.35 -0.54 14.52
N TYR A 122 -15.05 -0.70 14.27
CA TYR A 122 -14.50 -1.27 13.05
C TYR A 122 -13.47 -2.35 13.40
N THR A 123 -13.34 -3.34 12.52
CA THR A 123 -12.29 -4.35 12.57
C THR A 123 -11.65 -4.50 11.20
N ALA A 124 -10.34 -4.31 11.12
CA ALA A 124 -9.54 -4.57 9.94
C ALA A 124 -8.77 -5.89 10.10
N ARG A 125 -8.70 -6.68 9.03
CA ARG A 125 -8.03 -7.99 8.99
C ARG A 125 -7.19 -8.13 7.73
N LEU A 126 -6.01 -8.73 7.87
CA LEU A 126 -5.24 -9.16 6.71
C LEU A 126 -5.83 -10.47 6.17
N VAL A 127 -6.27 -10.44 4.92
CA VAL A 127 -6.87 -11.58 4.22
C VAL A 127 -6.05 -11.94 2.99
N TRP A 128 -6.18 -13.18 2.53
CA TRP A 128 -5.46 -13.67 1.37
C TRP A 128 -6.21 -14.77 0.63
N LYS A 129 -5.78 -15.04 -0.60
CA LYS A 129 -6.17 -16.17 -1.43
C LYS A 129 -5.12 -16.42 -2.51
N ALA A 130 -5.16 -17.57 -3.18
CA ALA A 130 -4.46 -17.71 -4.45
C ALA A 130 -5.22 -16.96 -5.56
N ASN A 131 -4.52 -16.54 -6.62
CA ASN A 131 -5.14 -15.79 -7.72
C ASN A 131 -6.08 -16.62 -8.60
N LYS A 132 -5.95 -17.95 -8.54
CA LYS A 132 -6.84 -18.94 -9.16
C LYS A 132 -6.90 -20.18 -8.28
N ALA A 133 -7.74 -21.15 -8.64
CA ALA A 133 -7.86 -22.40 -7.90
C ALA A 133 -6.50 -23.13 -7.84
N ASP A 134 -5.95 -23.29 -6.64
CA ASP A 134 -4.67 -23.95 -6.36
C ASP A 134 -4.91 -25.12 -5.40
N SER A 135 -4.59 -26.33 -5.85
CA SER A 135 -4.64 -27.53 -5.01
C SER A 135 -3.45 -27.62 -4.04
N GLY A 136 -2.42 -26.78 -4.23
CA GLY A 136 -1.28 -26.65 -3.34
C GLY A 136 -1.52 -25.67 -2.20
N SER A 137 -0.41 -25.15 -1.69
CA SER A 137 -0.38 -24.23 -0.56
C SER A 137 0.30 -22.92 -0.93
N ILE A 138 -0.22 -21.84 -0.34
CA ILE A 138 0.44 -20.54 -0.29
C ILE A 138 0.85 -20.23 1.16
N TYR A 139 1.93 -19.47 1.31
CA TYR A 139 2.60 -19.22 2.59
C TYR A 139 2.90 -17.74 2.76
N ALA A 140 2.85 -17.26 4.01
CA ALA A 140 3.26 -15.92 4.40
C ALA A 140 4.44 -15.99 5.38
N GLY A 141 5.53 -15.28 5.08
CA GLY A 141 6.79 -15.30 5.82
C GLY A 141 7.92 -16.01 5.06
N ALA A 142 9.02 -15.28 4.86
CA ALA A 142 10.28 -15.78 4.31
C ALA A 142 11.18 -16.39 5.40
N GLY A 143 12.09 -17.28 5.01
CA GLY A 143 13.01 -17.96 5.93
C GLY A 143 12.56 -19.40 6.27
N PRO A 144 12.81 -19.89 7.50
CA PRO A 144 13.21 -19.13 8.69
C PRO A 144 14.71 -18.84 8.76
N ILE A 145 15.10 -17.75 9.43
CA ILE A 145 16.46 -17.48 9.88
C ILE A 145 16.48 -17.63 11.40
N ASN A 146 17.33 -18.53 11.92
CA ASN A 146 17.41 -18.84 13.35
C ASN A 146 16.04 -19.21 13.98
N GLY A 147 15.18 -19.90 13.22
CA GLY A 147 13.86 -20.34 13.68
C GLY A 147 12.75 -19.29 13.58
N THR A 148 13.03 -18.11 13.03
CA THR A 148 12.06 -17.00 12.90
C THR A 148 11.81 -16.68 11.43
N PHE A 149 10.55 -16.52 11.04
CA PHE A 149 10.17 -16.06 9.70
C PHE A 149 10.14 -14.53 9.64
N SER A 150 10.20 -13.96 8.43
CA SER A 150 9.96 -12.54 8.26
C SER A 150 8.57 -12.15 8.75
N GLU A 151 8.47 -10.93 9.30
CA GLU A 151 7.23 -10.47 9.92
C GLU A 151 6.13 -10.24 8.88
N THR A 152 4.95 -10.75 9.20
CA THR A 152 3.71 -10.37 8.54
C THR A 152 2.96 -9.43 9.49
N CYS A 153 2.52 -8.27 9.00
CA CYS A 153 1.85 -7.27 9.82
C CYS A 153 0.60 -6.70 9.17
N VAL A 154 -0.34 -6.26 10.01
CA VAL A 154 -1.38 -5.28 9.68
C VAL A 154 -1.12 -4.01 10.48
N ASN A 155 -1.23 -2.85 9.85
CA ASN A 155 -1.00 -1.55 10.45
C ASN A 155 -2.22 -0.64 10.32
N PHE A 156 -2.41 0.20 11.32
CA PHE A 156 -3.53 1.12 11.43
C PHE A 156 -3.03 2.49 11.89
N ARG A 157 -3.53 3.55 11.25
CA ARG A 157 -3.39 4.93 11.71
C ARG A 157 -4.70 5.66 11.55
N LEU A 158 -5.24 6.19 12.64
CA LEU A 158 -6.41 7.04 12.65
C LEU A 158 -6.04 8.52 12.48
N VAL A 159 -6.83 9.23 11.68
CA VAL A 159 -6.70 10.67 11.49
C VAL A 159 -8.09 11.34 11.55
N THR A 160 -8.32 12.17 12.57
CA THR A 160 -9.66 12.72 12.93
C THR A 160 -9.82 14.22 12.66
N SER A 161 -8.97 14.84 11.83
CA SER A 161 -9.08 16.26 11.47
C SER A 161 -9.16 16.47 9.94
N LEU A 162 -9.99 17.42 9.49
CA LEU A 162 -10.11 17.78 8.07
C LEU A 162 -9.30 19.05 7.74
N PRO A 163 -8.71 19.18 6.53
CA PRO A 163 -8.45 18.15 5.52
C PRO A 163 -7.03 17.57 5.71
N SER A 164 -6.88 16.54 6.54
CA SER A 164 -5.54 15.96 6.80
C SER A 164 -5.17 14.79 5.89
N VAL A 165 -6.14 14.16 5.21
CA VAL A 165 -5.92 12.99 4.35
C VAL A 165 -6.64 13.19 3.02
N VAL A 166 -5.90 13.01 1.92
CA VAL A 166 -6.44 12.94 0.56
C VAL A 166 -5.86 11.69 -0.08
N ALA A 167 -6.72 10.87 -0.68
CA ALA A 167 -6.32 9.65 -1.37
C ALA A 167 -7.10 9.50 -2.69
N LYS A 168 -6.46 8.86 -3.67
CA LYS A 168 -7.06 8.44 -4.94
C LYS A 168 -6.61 7.02 -5.23
N SER A 169 -7.50 6.22 -5.80
CA SER A 169 -7.25 4.84 -6.20
C SER A 169 -7.86 4.58 -7.57
N SER A 170 -7.36 3.55 -8.26
CA SER A 170 -7.90 3.07 -9.53
C SER A 170 -7.70 1.57 -9.61
N THR A 171 -8.64 0.88 -10.25
CA THR A 171 -8.56 -0.55 -10.60
C THR A 171 -8.27 -0.77 -12.09
N ASN A 172 -7.99 0.29 -12.83
CA ASN A 172 -7.68 0.20 -14.26
C ASN A 172 -6.30 -0.41 -14.48
N GLN A 173 -6.15 -1.14 -15.59
CA GLN A 173 -4.87 -1.64 -16.05
C GLN A 173 -4.18 -0.59 -16.92
N PHE A 174 -3.25 0.15 -16.33
CA PHE A 174 -2.40 1.07 -17.07
C PHE A 174 -1.31 0.31 -17.83
N HIS A 175 -0.79 0.91 -18.92
CA HIS A 175 0.32 0.34 -19.70
C HIS A 175 1.45 1.36 -19.92
N LEU A 176 2.69 0.98 -19.61
CA LEU A 176 3.88 1.75 -19.98
C LEU A 176 4.49 1.16 -21.26
N ILE A 177 4.36 1.88 -22.36
CA ILE A 177 4.96 1.51 -23.65
C ILE A 177 6.17 2.38 -23.95
N ASN A 178 7.15 1.83 -24.70
CA ASN A 178 8.32 2.55 -25.19
C ASN A 178 9.16 3.25 -24.10
N SER A 179 9.25 2.67 -22.89
CA SER A 179 10.18 3.17 -21.86
C SER A 179 11.62 3.12 -22.36
N ASN A 180 12.36 4.20 -22.12
CA ASN A 180 13.77 4.35 -22.53
C ASN A 180 14.77 3.99 -21.41
N GLY A 181 14.30 3.51 -20.25
CA GLY A 181 15.20 3.17 -19.15
C GLY A 181 15.48 4.29 -18.14
N SER A 182 15.12 5.54 -18.44
CA SER A 182 15.54 6.70 -17.65
C SER A 182 14.45 7.75 -17.43
N ALA A 183 13.47 7.83 -18.31
CA ALA A 183 12.36 8.76 -18.22
C ALA A 183 11.22 8.18 -17.38
N TRP A 184 10.81 8.97 -16.39
CA TRP A 184 9.61 8.73 -15.60
C TRP A 184 8.37 9.25 -16.32
N GLN A 185 7.29 8.49 -16.25
CA GLN A 185 5.98 8.88 -16.80
C GLN A 185 4.92 8.81 -15.72
N ASP A 186 3.91 9.69 -15.80
CA ASP A 186 2.72 9.57 -14.97
C ASP A 186 2.00 8.27 -15.31
N MET A 187 1.58 7.51 -14.28
CA MET A 187 0.81 6.28 -14.49
C MET A 187 -0.61 6.58 -14.99
N ASP A 188 -1.22 7.64 -14.46
CA ASP A 188 -2.47 8.21 -14.92
C ASP A 188 -2.36 9.74 -14.86
N THR A 189 -2.54 10.39 -16.00
CA THR A 189 -2.47 11.85 -16.10
C THR A 189 -3.74 12.55 -15.63
N THR A 190 -4.81 11.80 -15.38
CA THR A 190 -6.16 12.32 -15.13
C THR A 190 -6.66 12.03 -13.71
N ASN A 191 -6.67 10.77 -13.26
CA ASN A 191 -7.39 10.40 -12.04
C ASN A 191 -6.51 10.05 -10.83
N LEU A 192 -5.26 9.60 -11.05
CA LEU A 192 -4.29 9.31 -9.97
C LEU A 192 -3.36 10.50 -9.67
N GLY A 193 -3.96 11.68 -9.54
CA GLY A 193 -3.30 12.91 -9.10
C GLY A 193 -3.96 13.49 -7.87
N LEU A 194 -3.16 13.99 -6.93
CA LEU A 194 -3.62 14.76 -5.79
C LEU A 194 -3.18 16.21 -5.97
N ALA A 195 -4.08 17.16 -5.69
CA ALA A 195 -3.74 18.57 -5.60
C ALA A 195 -4.21 19.11 -4.26
N PHE A 196 -3.34 19.86 -3.57
CA PHE A 196 -3.67 20.47 -2.28
C PHE A 196 -2.87 21.75 -2.05
N THR A 197 -3.43 22.64 -1.23
CA THR A 197 -2.81 23.92 -0.85
C THR A 197 -2.80 24.00 0.68
N PRO A 198 -1.65 23.79 1.35
CA PRO A 198 -1.57 23.86 2.81
C PRO A 198 -1.92 25.26 3.33
N THR A 199 -2.65 25.36 4.43
CA THR A 199 -2.90 26.64 5.13
C THR A 199 -1.76 27.02 6.06
N ALA A 200 -0.91 26.07 6.43
CA ALA A 200 0.30 26.26 7.23
C ALA A 200 1.47 25.52 6.60
N ALA A 201 2.69 26.01 6.84
CA ALA A 201 3.90 25.27 6.49
C ALA A 201 4.04 24.03 7.38
N GLY A 202 4.63 22.96 6.86
CA GLY A 202 4.78 21.72 7.59
C GLY A 202 5.40 20.59 6.78
N VAL A 203 5.16 19.36 7.22
CA VAL A 203 5.61 18.14 6.54
C VAL A 203 4.39 17.29 6.20
N ILE A 204 4.32 16.82 4.96
CA ILE A 204 3.34 15.84 4.51
C ILE A 204 3.99 14.45 4.43
N LEU A 205 3.17 13.41 4.61
CA LEU A 205 3.54 12.04 4.28
C LEU A 205 2.78 11.64 3.01
N VAL A 206 3.52 11.22 1.99
CA VAL A 206 2.92 10.78 0.73
C VAL A 206 3.32 9.33 0.49
N SER A 207 2.35 8.50 0.15
CA SER A 207 2.54 7.09 -0.17
C SER A 207 1.85 6.72 -1.47
N GLY A 208 2.43 5.79 -2.20
CA GLY A 208 1.88 5.22 -3.42
C GLY A 208 2.15 3.72 -3.48
N ASN A 209 1.26 2.97 -4.10
CA ASN A 209 1.44 1.53 -4.32
C ASN A 209 0.83 1.11 -5.65
N SER A 210 1.42 0.10 -6.28
CA SER A 210 0.94 -0.50 -7.52
C SER A 210 1.45 -1.92 -7.65
N ASP A 211 0.65 -2.78 -8.27
CA ASP A 211 1.11 -4.10 -8.71
C ASP A 211 1.70 -3.92 -10.10
N LEU A 212 2.99 -4.23 -10.24
CA LEU A 212 3.73 -4.00 -11.48
C LEU A 212 4.26 -5.31 -12.03
N TRP A 213 4.11 -5.53 -13.32
CA TRP A 213 4.68 -6.67 -14.04
C TRP A 213 5.13 -6.26 -15.44
N THR A 214 5.95 -7.12 -16.08
CA THR A 214 6.40 -6.97 -17.47
C THR A 214 6.03 -8.18 -18.31
N SER A 215 5.66 -7.95 -19.57
CA SER A 215 5.50 -8.99 -20.58
C SER A 215 6.83 -9.52 -21.10
N THR A 216 7.94 -8.82 -20.84
CA THR A 216 9.29 -9.18 -21.28
C THR A 216 10.16 -9.54 -20.07
N LYS A 217 10.67 -10.78 -20.03
CA LYS A 217 11.60 -11.25 -19.00
C LYS A 217 12.88 -10.38 -18.94
N GLY A 218 13.46 -10.27 -17.75
CA GLY A 218 14.75 -9.59 -17.52
C GLY A 218 14.65 -8.08 -17.34
N PHE A 219 13.47 -7.57 -17.00
CA PHE A 219 13.25 -6.16 -16.72
C PHE A 219 12.47 -5.99 -15.43
N ASN A 220 12.92 -5.08 -14.57
CA ASN A 220 12.15 -4.62 -13.41
C ASN A 220 11.27 -3.43 -13.81
N GLN A 221 10.40 -2.99 -12.89
CA GLN A 221 9.56 -1.81 -13.07
C GLN A 221 9.76 -0.90 -11.86
N ASP A 222 9.89 0.39 -12.07
CA ASP A 222 10.10 1.33 -10.99
C ASP A 222 8.80 2.07 -10.71
N ILE A 223 8.50 2.31 -9.43
CA ILE A 223 7.39 3.14 -8.99
C ILE A 223 7.95 4.34 -8.23
N GLY A 224 7.38 5.51 -8.48
CA GLY A 224 7.83 6.76 -7.89
C GLY A 224 6.69 7.71 -7.56
N ILE A 225 6.96 8.63 -6.65
CA ILE A 225 6.06 9.75 -6.33
C ILE A 225 6.71 11.02 -6.87
N SER A 226 6.05 11.67 -7.83
CA SER A 226 6.46 13.02 -8.24
C SER A 226 5.66 14.07 -7.48
N ILE A 227 6.32 15.19 -7.21
CA ILE A 227 5.71 16.38 -6.61
C ILE A 227 6.09 17.57 -7.49
N SER A 228 5.13 18.45 -7.73
CA SER A 228 5.37 19.76 -8.34
C SER A 228 4.74 20.87 -7.52
N GLY A 229 5.37 22.04 -7.54
CA GLY A 229 4.96 23.21 -6.76
C GLY A 229 6.00 23.58 -5.69
N GLY A 230 6.09 24.88 -5.37
CA GLY A 230 7.12 25.40 -4.49
C GLY A 230 8.52 25.10 -5.01
N GLY A 231 9.32 24.39 -4.22
CA GLY A 231 10.67 23.95 -4.59
C GLY A 231 10.76 22.58 -5.27
N TYR A 232 9.64 21.99 -5.67
CA TYR A 232 9.59 20.68 -6.32
C TYR A 232 9.40 20.77 -7.84
N PRO A 233 9.98 19.84 -8.63
CA PRO A 233 10.80 18.71 -8.16
C PRO A 233 12.18 19.15 -7.68
N THR A 234 12.76 18.44 -6.71
CA THR A 234 14.12 18.72 -6.20
C THR A 234 15.19 18.39 -7.23
N THR A 235 14.93 17.37 -8.06
CA THR A 235 15.77 16.99 -9.21
C THR A 235 14.90 16.92 -10.46
N ALA A 236 15.24 17.71 -11.48
CA ALA A 236 14.49 17.74 -12.72
C ALA A 236 14.43 16.35 -13.37
N GLY A 237 13.23 15.91 -13.74
CA GLY A 237 13.00 14.62 -14.42
C GLY A 237 13.07 13.38 -13.51
N GLN A 238 13.19 13.54 -12.19
CA GLN A 238 13.15 12.45 -11.23
C GLN A 238 11.97 12.60 -10.26
N PRO A 239 11.37 11.49 -9.78
CA PRO A 239 10.45 11.52 -8.66
C PRO A 239 11.19 11.87 -7.36
N GLU A 240 10.46 12.37 -6.38
CA GLU A 240 11.02 12.73 -5.07
C GLU A 240 11.38 11.51 -4.22
N THR A 241 10.73 10.38 -4.49
CA THR A 241 11.04 9.09 -3.90
C THR A 241 10.59 7.99 -4.85
N TRP A 242 11.33 6.88 -4.88
CA TRP A 242 11.03 5.75 -5.75
C TRP A 242 11.59 4.45 -5.21
N LYS A 243 11.09 3.35 -5.75
CA LYS A 243 11.53 1.98 -5.46
C LYS A 243 11.46 1.12 -6.73
N GLU A 244 12.43 0.25 -6.94
CA GLU A 244 12.37 -0.82 -7.95
C GLU A 244 11.42 -1.93 -7.48
N SER A 245 10.54 -2.40 -8.37
CA SER A 245 9.79 -3.64 -8.19
C SER A 245 10.75 -4.84 -8.36
N GLY A 246 10.63 -5.84 -7.49
CA GLY A 246 11.34 -7.11 -7.68
C GLY A 246 10.73 -7.92 -8.83
N GLY A 247 11.47 -8.91 -9.38
CA GLY A 247 10.90 -9.86 -10.35
C GLY A 247 11.70 -10.18 -11.61
N PHE A 248 13.01 -9.90 -11.66
CA PHE A 248 13.88 -10.03 -12.85
C PHE A 248 13.69 -11.32 -13.69
N GLY A 249 13.32 -12.45 -13.07
CA GLY A 249 13.21 -13.76 -13.73
C GLY A 249 11.85 -14.13 -14.35
N GLY A 250 10.74 -13.44 -14.01
CA GLY A 250 9.38 -13.88 -14.35
C GLY A 250 8.59 -12.88 -15.20
N THR A 251 7.96 -13.35 -16.29
CA THR A 251 6.90 -12.61 -17.00
C THR A 251 5.57 -12.77 -16.27
N PHE A 252 4.70 -11.76 -16.28
CA PHE A 252 3.36 -11.82 -15.66
C PHE A 252 3.38 -12.19 -14.17
N SER A 253 4.40 -11.72 -13.45
CA SER A 253 4.57 -11.92 -12.01
C SER A 253 4.48 -10.55 -11.34
N PRO A 254 3.27 -10.08 -10.96
CA PRO A 254 3.11 -8.77 -10.34
C PRO A 254 3.91 -8.68 -9.05
N ASN A 255 4.56 -7.55 -8.80
CA ASN A 255 5.13 -7.26 -7.50
C ASN A 255 4.40 -6.07 -6.89
N ALA A 256 3.79 -6.29 -5.74
CA ALA A 256 3.06 -5.28 -4.97
C ALA A 256 4.01 -4.26 -4.35
N ALA A 257 4.46 -3.31 -5.19
CA ALA A 257 5.42 -2.30 -4.81
C ALA A 257 4.76 -1.17 -4.03
N PHE A 258 5.46 -0.69 -3.00
CA PHE A 258 5.08 0.45 -2.17
C PHE A 258 6.24 1.42 -2.04
N VAL A 259 5.91 2.71 -2.08
CA VAL A 259 6.85 3.81 -1.87
C VAL A 259 6.20 4.86 -0.96
N GLN A 260 6.98 5.42 -0.04
CA GLN A 260 6.54 6.49 0.85
C GLN A 260 7.67 7.47 1.11
N GLY A 261 7.34 8.75 1.20
CA GLY A 261 8.28 9.81 1.55
C GLY A 261 7.63 10.92 2.37
N SER A 262 8.46 11.65 3.11
CA SER A 262 8.08 12.82 3.88
C SER A 262 8.62 14.09 3.22
N PHE A 263 7.75 15.07 2.98
CA PHE A 263 8.08 16.25 2.15
C PHE A 263 7.69 17.55 2.84
N GLY A 264 8.58 18.55 2.79
CA GLY A 264 8.32 19.87 3.35
C GLY A 264 7.40 20.67 2.44
N VAL A 265 6.40 21.34 3.02
CA VAL A 265 5.45 22.17 2.28
C VAL A 265 5.30 23.55 2.91
N SER A 266 5.03 24.55 2.08
CA SER A 266 4.83 25.94 2.46
C SER A 266 3.35 26.30 2.45
N SER A 267 2.94 27.17 3.38
CA SER A 267 1.58 27.73 3.41
C SER A 267 1.28 28.47 2.10
N GLY A 268 0.04 28.33 1.61
CA GLY A 268 -0.48 29.03 0.43
C GLY A 268 0.07 28.55 -0.91
N THR A 269 0.98 27.58 -0.94
CA THR A 269 1.53 26.99 -2.17
C THR A 269 0.72 25.78 -2.59
N THR A 270 0.26 25.73 -3.83
CA THR A 270 -0.41 24.54 -4.37
C THR A 270 0.62 23.52 -4.81
N TYR A 271 0.48 22.29 -4.30
CA TYR A 271 1.28 21.14 -4.68
C TYR A 271 0.43 20.17 -5.49
N THR A 272 1.03 19.58 -6.51
CA THR A 272 0.46 18.42 -7.23
C THR A 272 1.35 17.21 -6.99
N VAL A 273 0.74 16.09 -6.65
CA VAL A 273 1.40 14.80 -6.41
C VAL A 273 0.85 13.80 -7.40
N LYS A 274 1.74 13.03 -8.04
CA LYS A 274 1.35 11.97 -8.98
C LYS A 274 2.15 10.69 -8.74
N LEU A 275 1.51 9.57 -9.07
CA LEU A 275 2.18 8.28 -9.15
C LEU A 275 2.85 8.16 -10.52
N GLN A 276 4.14 7.87 -10.51
CA GLN A 276 4.94 7.69 -11.70
C GLN A 276 5.53 6.29 -11.77
N TRP A 277 5.90 5.91 -12.98
CA TRP A 277 6.62 4.69 -13.25
C TRP A 277 7.70 4.88 -14.30
N ALA A 278 8.69 4.01 -14.25
CA ALA A 278 9.70 3.84 -15.28
C ALA A 278 9.98 2.35 -15.46
N ARG A 279 10.59 1.98 -16.58
CA ARG A 279 11.15 0.64 -16.75
C ARG A 279 12.63 0.83 -17.04
N PRO A 280 13.55 0.52 -16.11
CA PRO A 280 14.97 0.69 -16.30
C PRO A 280 15.51 -0.21 -17.43
N SER A 281 16.67 0.16 -17.98
CA SER A 281 17.41 -0.74 -18.88
C SER A 281 17.84 -2.02 -18.14
N ARG A 282 18.08 -3.11 -18.88
CA ARG A 282 18.51 -4.39 -18.27
C ARG A 282 19.69 -4.16 -17.34
N ARG A 283 19.55 -4.54 -16.07
CA ARG A 283 20.67 -4.72 -15.13
C ARG A 283 21.13 -6.17 -15.16
#